data_AF-A0A941DRI4-F1
#
_entry.id   AF-A0A941DRI4-F1
#
_cell.length_a   1.000
_cell.length_b   1.000
_cell.length_c   1.000
_cell.angle_alpha   90.00
_cell.angle_beta   90.00
_cell.angle_gamma   90.00
#
_symmetry.space_group_name_H-M   'P 1'
#
loop_
_entity.id
_entity.type
_entity.pdbx_description
1 polymer ?
#
loop_
_entity_poly.entity_id
_entity_poly.type
_entity_poly.pdbx_seq_one_letter_code
_entity_poly.pdbx_strand_id
1 'polypeptide(L)'
;IDALQYDPGYYRETGKAIKRIIDQASHAVIDSGEGAQLVFSGVLEPAKLNVGDYSEMANVGGQFPIGEVFTESVRLEDVNGKVRIFIFGDTSFRINEPQVPITLIVERGQVVGTENSTEEFDRV
;
A
#
# COMPACT_ATOMS: atom_id res chain seq x y z
N ILE A 1 2.45 -27.15 -6.20
CA ILE A 1 1.04 -27.46 -5.89
C ILE A 1 0.64 -26.84 -4.53
N ASP A 2 1.58 -26.37 -3.72
CA ASP A 2 1.30 -25.79 -2.39
C ASP A 2 1.37 -24.24 -2.30
N ALA A 3 1.47 -23.52 -3.42
CA ALA A 3 1.61 -22.05 -3.41
C ALA A 3 0.38 -21.28 -2.87
N LEU A 4 -0.75 -21.97 -2.69
CA LEU A 4 -1.98 -21.45 -2.10
C LEU A 4 -2.20 -21.91 -0.65
N GLN A 5 -1.28 -22.70 -0.09
CA GLN A 5 -1.42 -23.19 1.27
C GLN A 5 -1.16 -22.06 2.25
N TYR A 6 -2.17 -21.73 3.06
CA TYR A 6 -2.02 -20.81 4.15
C TYR A 6 -1.03 -21.38 5.18
N ASP A 7 0.10 -20.70 5.38
CA ASP A 7 1.08 -21.00 6.42
C ASP A 7 0.83 -20.09 7.63
N PRO A 8 0.17 -20.59 8.69
CA PRO A 8 -0.15 -19.77 9.84
C PRO A 8 1.09 -19.22 10.55
N GLY A 9 2.20 -19.96 10.55
CA GLY A 9 3.44 -19.52 11.19
C GLY A 9 4.03 -18.33 10.45
N TYR A 10 4.14 -18.45 9.12
CA TYR A 10 4.63 -17.37 8.28
C TYR A 10 3.73 -16.13 8.35
N TYR A 11 2.44 -16.26 8.07
CA TYR A 11 1.54 -15.09 7.97
C TYR A 11 1.32 -14.38 9.32
N ARG A 12 1.13 -15.13 10.40
CA ARG A 12 0.83 -14.53 11.72
C ARG A 12 2.06 -13.88 12.33
N GLU A 13 3.18 -14.60 12.38
CA GLU A 13 4.37 -14.09 13.06
C GLU A 13 5.03 -12.97 12.26
N THR A 14 5.11 -13.12 10.92
CA THR A 14 5.62 -12.05 10.05
C THR A 14 4.71 -10.83 10.10
N GLY A 15 3.39 -11.02 10.04
CA GLY A 15 2.42 -9.94 10.14
C GLY A 15 2.56 -9.16 11.46
N LYS A 16 2.61 -9.87 12.60
CA LYS A 16 2.81 -9.26 13.92
C LYS A 16 4.16 -8.54 14.02
N ALA A 17 5.23 -9.07 13.43
CA ALA A 17 6.54 -8.43 13.42
C ALA A 17 6.54 -7.12 12.61
N ILE A 18 6.00 -7.14 11.39
CA ILE A 18 5.85 -5.96 10.53
C ILE A 18 5.00 -4.91 11.24
N LYS A 19 3.87 -5.31 11.85
CA LYS A 19 3.00 -4.41 12.62
C LYS A 19 3.78 -3.67 13.71
N ARG A 20 4.61 -4.36 14.49
CA ARG A 20 5.43 -3.73 15.54
C ARG A 20 6.42 -2.71 14.98
N ILE A 21 7.02 -2.99 13.82
CA ILE A 21 7.95 -2.06 13.15
C ILE A 21 7.20 -0.80 12.72
N ILE A 22 6.04 -0.97 12.08
CA ILE A 22 5.21 0.16 11.62
C ILE A 22 4.71 1.00 12.79
N ASP A 23 4.19 0.37 13.85
CA ASP A 23 3.64 1.06 15.03
C ASP A 23 4.70 1.92 15.77
N GLN A 24 5.99 1.61 15.59
CA GLN A 24 7.11 2.33 16.20
C GLN A 24 7.75 3.36 15.26
N ALA A 25 7.37 3.35 13.97
CA ALA A 25 7.94 4.25 12.98
C ALA A 25 7.46 5.69 13.19
N SER A 26 8.39 6.64 13.17
CA SER A 26 8.09 8.08 13.24
C SER A 26 7.89 8.73 11.86
N HIS A 27 8.25 8.02 10.80
CA HIS A 27 8.13 8.41 9.40
C HIS A 27 8.22 7.17 8.52
N ALA A 28 7.74 7.27 7.27
CA ALA A 28 7.90 6.22 6.26
C ALA A 28 8.21 6.83 4.89
N VAL A 29 8.86 6.04 4.03
CA VAL A 29 9.14 6.43 2.64
C VAL A 29 8.86 5.23 1.75
N ILE A 30 8.09 5.47 0.68
CA ILE A 30 7.98 4.54 -0.44
C ILE A 30 8.99 4.99 -1.49
N ASP A 31 10.05 4.21 -1.70
CA ASP A 31 10.99 4.41 -2.79
C ASP A 31 10.63 3.48 -3.95
N SER A 32 10.17 4.07 -5.06
CA SER A 32 9.73 3.35 -6.26
C SER A 32 10.76 3.40 -7.39
N GLY A 33 12.01 3.77 -7.09
CA GLY A 33 13.12 3.89 -8.03
C GLY A 33 13.09 5.16 -8.89
N GLU A 34 14.15 5.40 -9.66
CA GLU A 34 14.32 6.59 -10.52
C GLU A 34 14.15 7.93 -9.76
N GLY A 35 14.50 7.95 -8.47
CA GLY A 35 14.35 9.12 -7.60
C GLY A 35 12.91 9.42 -7.16
N ALA A 36 11.95 8.55 -7.47
CA ALA A 36 10.56 8.73 -7.05
C ALA A 36 10.34 8.20 -5.62
N GLN A 37 10.30 9.14 -4.68
CA GLN A 37 10.02 8.88 -3.26
C GLN A 37 8.72 9.55 -2.82
N LEU A 38 7.82 8.79 -2.19
CA LEU A 38 6.64 9.30 -1.51
C LEU A 38 6.89 9.23 0.00
N VAL A 39 6.93 10.39 0.63
CA VAL A 39 7.35 10.57 2.02
C VAL A 39 6.15 10.81 2.91
N PHE A 40 6.05 10.00 3.96
CA PHE A 40 5.11 10.11 5.06
C PHE A 40 5.88 10.71 6.25
N SER A 41 5.86 12.03 6.36
CA SER A 41 6.72 12.76 7.31
C SER A 41 6.16 12.84 8.74
N GLY A 42 4.88 12.48 8.91
CA GLY A 42 4.20 12.46 10.20
C GLY A 42 4.04 11.05 10.78
N VAL A 43 3.40 10.99 11.94
CA VAL A 43 3.07 9.73 12.64
C VAL A 43 2.07 8.90 11.80
N LEU A 44 2.23 7.58 11.83
CA LEU A 44 1.32 6.63 11.19
C LEU A 44 0.24 6.15 12.17
N GLU A 45 -0.92 5.79 11.65
CA GLU A 45 -1.92 5.08 12.46
C GLU A 45 -1.35 3.74 12.96
N PRO A 46 -1.89 3.17 14.06
CA PRO A 46 -1.59 1.80 14.42
C PRO A 46 -1.89 0.87 13.24
N ALA A 47 -0.91 0.05 12.85
CA ALA A 47 -1.04 -0.84 11.71
C ALA A 47 -2.13 -1.89 11.95
N LYS A 48 -2.88 -2.18 10.90
CA LYS A 48 -3.96 -3.17 10.86
C LYS A 48 -3.44 -4.45 10.20
N LEU A 49 -3.90 -5.60 10.68
CA LEU A 49 -3.52 -6.92 10.17
C LEU A 49 -4.66 -7.48 9.30
N ASN A 50 -4.35 -7.90 8.07
CA ASN A 50 -5.21 -8.76 7.25
C ASN A 50 -4.44 -10.05 6.92
N VAL A 51 -4.22 -10.89 7.94
CA VAL A 51 -3.37 -12.10 7.83
C VAL A 51 -4.12 -13.40 8.07
N GLY A 52 -5.47 -13.39 8.07
CA GLY A 52 -6.28 -14.58 8.31
C GLY A 52 -6.31 -15.08 9.76
N ASP A 53 -5.80 -14.29 10.70
CA ASP A 53 -5.92 -14.53 12.15
C ASP A 53 -6.78 -13.45 12.79
N TYR A 54 -8.00 -13.83 13.14
CA TYR A 54 -9.01 -12.95 13.74
C TYR A 54 -9.21 -13.23 15.23
N SER A 55 -8.33 -14.04 15.86
CA SER A 55 -8.49 -14.48 17.25
C SER A 55 -8.52 -13.33 18.26
N GLU A 56 -7.89 -12.19 17.92
CA GLU A 56 -7.83 -10.98 18.75
C GLU A 56 -8.70 -9.83 18.21
N MET A 57 -9.50 -10.07 17.16
CA MET A 57 -10.31 -9.03 16.51
C MET A 57 -11.76 -9.06 16.98
N ALA A 58 -12.33 -7.88 17.23
CA ALA A 58 -13.75 -7.75 17.60
C ALA A 58 -14.70 -8.20 16.48
N ASN A 59 -14.29 -7.99 15.22
CA ASN A 59 -15.03 -8.43 14.04
C ASN A 59 -14.29 -9.58 13.36
N VAL A 60 -15.03 -10.65 13.06
CA VAL A 60 -14.52 -11.79 12.31
C VAL A 60 -14.92 -11.64 10.85
N GLY A 61 -13.95 -11.42 9.98
CA GLY A 61 -14.18 -11.26 8.55
C GLY A 61 -13.06 -10.47 7.90
N GLY A 62 -12.57 -10.98 6.78
CA GLY A 62 -11.65 -10.29 5.88
C GLY A 62 -11.79 -10.87 4.49
N GLN A 63 -11.36 -10.11 3.50
CA GLN A 63 -11.47 -10.50 2.11
C GLN A 63 -10.18 -11.22 1.70
N PHE A 64 -10.29 -12.35 1.00
CA PHE A 64 -9.14 -12.92 0.29
C PHE A 64 -8.85 -12.06 -0.94
N PRO A 65 -7.58 -11.80 -1.29
CA PRO A 65 -6.36 -12.36 -0.69
C PRO A 65 -5.99 -11.76 0.68
N ILE A 66 -5.22 -12.53 1.47
CA ILE A 66 -4.69 -12.14 2.79
C ILE A 66 -3.16 -12.06 2.74
N GLY A 67 -2.56 -11.51 3.79
CA GLY A 67 -1.11 -11.35 3.96
C GLY A 67 -0.67 -9.90 4.08
N GLU A 68 -1.60 -8.97 4.28
CA GLU A 68 -1.34 -7.54 4.28
C GLU A 68 -1.17 -7.02 5.72
N VAL A 69 -0.22 -6.11 5.89
CA VAL A 69 -0.11 -5.24 7.06
C VAL A 69 -0.10 -3.82 6.54
N PHE A 70 -1.08 -3.03 6.93
CA PHE A 70 -1.26 -1.69 6.36
C PHE A 70 -1.49 -0.66 7.45
N THR A 71 -1.13 0.57 7.13
CA THR A 71 -1.33 1.76 7.95
C THR A 71 -1.56 2.95 7.02
N GLU A 72 -1.91 4.08 7.60
CA GLU A 72 -2.15 5.34 6.92
C GLU A 72 -1.44 6.46 7.70
N SER A 73 -1.17 7.58 7.05
CA SER A 73 -0.70 8.76 7.79
C SER A 73 -1.85 9.28 8.66
N VAL A 74 -1.57 9.63 9.92
CA VAL A 74 -2.56 10.29 10.79
C VAL A 74 -3.01 11.62 10.20
N ARG A 75 -2.11 12.31 9.50
CA ARG A 75 -2.38 13.58 8.83
C ARG A 75 -2.05 13.45 7.36
N LEU A 76 -3.08 13.43 6.53
CA LEU A 76 -2.93 13.27 5.09
C LEU A 76 -2.03 14.35 4.48
N GLU A 77 -2.01 15.57 5.05
CA GLU A 77 -1.16 16.67 4.58
C GLU A 77 0.35 16.44 4.78
N ASP A 78 0.73 15.48 5.63
CA ASP A 78 2.14 15.15 5.89
C ASP A 78 2.71 14.20 4.81
N VAL A 79 1.91 13.82 3.82
CA VAL A 79 2.28 12.95 2.69
C VAL A 79 2.64 13.76 1.45
N ASN A 80 3.89 13.67 0.97
CA ASN A 80 4.39 14.46 -0.15
C ASN A 80 5.42 13.69 -0.99
N GLY A 81 5.52 14.00 -2.28
CA GLY A 81 6.56 13.46 -3.16
C GLY A 81 5.98 12.79 -4.40
N LYS A 82 6.60 11.71 -4.85
CA LYS A 82 6.23 11.01 -6.09
C LYS A 82 6.25 9.50 -5.92
N VAL A 83 5.35 8.80 -6.59
CA VAL A 83 5.32 7.33 -6.61
C VAL A 83 5.06 6.82 -8.02
N ARG A 84 5.75 5.75 -8.42
CA ARG A 84 5.62 5.12 -9.74
C ARG A 84 4.64 3.96 -9.69
N ILE A 85 3.70 3.94 -10.63
CA ILE A 85 2.68 2.91 -10.85
C ILE A 85 3.08 2.12 -12.10
N PHE A 86 3.52 0.88 -11.91
CA PHE A 86 3.90 0.00 -13.01
C PHE A 86 2.72 -0.82 -13.57
N ILE A 87 1.67 -0.99 -12.77
CA ILE A 87 0.46 -1.75 -13.13
C ILE A 87 -0.72 -1.21 -12.35
N PHE A 88 -1.91 -1.19 -12.94
CA PHE A 88 -3.14 -0.76 -12.26
C PHE A 88 -4.37 -1.55 -12.73
N GLY A 89 -5.38 -1.62 -11.86
CA GLY A 89 -6.69 -2.16 -12.20
C GLY A 89 -7.61 -1.04 -12.68
N ASP A 90 -8.42 -1.31 -13.71
CA ASP A 90 -9.47 -0.38 -14.16
C ASP A 90 -10.86 -0.71 -13.58
N THR A 91 -11.82 0.16 -13.86
CA THR A 91 -13.23 0.03 -13.45
C THR A 91 -13.96 -1.14 -14.12
N SER A 92 -13.33 -1.79 -15.10
CA SER A 92 -13.83 -3.00 -15.78
C SER A 92 -13.16 -4.28 -15.28
N PHE A 93 -12.48 -4.23 -14.13
CA PHE A 93 -11.76 -5.35 -13.50
C PHE A 93 -10.65 -5.93 -14.40
N ARG A 94 -10.04 -5.09 -15.24
CA ARG A 94 -8.88 -5.48 -16.05
C ARG A 94 -7.61 -4.88 -15.50
N ILE A 95 -6.52 -5.59 -15.77
CA ILE A 95 -5.17 -5.15 -15.43
C ILE A 95 -4.61 -4.41 -16.65
N ASN A 96 -4.11 -3.21 -16.41
CA ASN A 96 -3.42 -2.39 -17.39
C ASN A 96 -1.93 -2.31 -17.01
N GLU A 97 -1.07 -2.63 -17.96
CA GLU A 97 0.39 -2.59 -17.84
C GLU A 97 0.94 -1.57 -18.85
N PRO A 98 1.17 -0.31 -18.44
CA PRO A 98 1.77 0.70 -19.28
C PRO A 98 3.16 0.31 -19.77
N GLN A 99 3.56 0.78 -20.97
CA GLN A 99 4.92 0.53 -21.50
C GLN A 99 6.02 1.15 -20.63
N VAL A 100 5.73 2.27 -19.98
CA VAL A 100 6.58 2.94 -19.01
C VAL A 100 5.77 3.25 -17.75
N PRO A 101 6.33 3.16 -16.53
CA PRO A 101 5.57 3.45 -15.33
C PRO A 101 5.05 4.89 -15.28
N ILE A 102 3.81 5.03 -14.82
CA ILE A 102 3.15 6.31 -14.58
C ILE A 102 3.68 6.86 -13.25
N THR A 103 4.06 8.14 -13.18
CA THR A 103 4.46 8.75 -11.91
C THR A 103 3.32 9.63 -11.39
N LEU A 104 2.84 9.37 -10.18
CA LEU A 104 1.95 10.28 -9.46
C LEU A 104 2.75 11.31 -8.70
N ILE A 105 2.31 12.56 -8.73
CA ILE A 105 2.85 13.67 -7.95
C ILE A 105 1.86 14.00 -6.84
N VAL A 106 2.31 13.90 -5.60
CA VAL A 106 1.49 14.08 -4.40
C VAL A 106 1.99 15.28 -3.61
N GLU A 107 1.09 16.23 -3.33
CA GLU A 107 1.33 17.36 -2.45
C GLU A 107 0.24 17.42 -1.38
N ARG A 108 0.66 17.47 -0.12
CA ARG A 108 -0.23 17.50 1.04
C ARG A 108 -1.32 16.43 0.97
N GLY A 109 -0.91 15.23 0.56
CA GLY A 109 -1.74 14.05 0.40
C GLY A 109 -2.77 14.11 -0.73
N GLN A 110 -2.68 15.10 -1.64
CA GLN A 110 -3.49 15.17 -2.85
C GLN A 110 -2.63 14.87 -4.07
N VAL A 111 -3.18 14.10 -5.02
CA VAL A 111 -2.57 13.94 -6.34
C VAL A 111 -2.76 15.26 -7.10
N VAL A 112 -1.66 15.95 -7.38
CA VAL A 112 -1.66 17.25 -8.07
C VAL A 112 -1.23 17.16 -9.53
N GLY A 113 -0.72 16.01 -9.95
CA GLY A 113 -0.32 15.78 -11.33
C GLY A 113 0.22 14.38 -11.55
N THR A 114 0.45 14.08 -12.82
CA THR A 114 1.01 12.81 -13.29
C THR A 114 2.05 13.05 -14.36
N GLU A 115 3.00 12.11 -14.48
CA GLU A 115 3.95 12.02 -15.59
C GLU A 115 3.73 10.67 -16.28
N ASN A 116 3.85 10.63 -17.61
CA ASN A 116 3.66 9.43 -18.43
C ASN A 116 2.29 8.75 -18.30
N SER A 117 1.24 9.51 -17.98
CA SER A 117 -0.13 8.96 -17.91
C SER A 117 -0.57 8.34 -19.24
N THR A 118 -1.53 7.42 -19.17
CA THR A 118 -2.19 6.83 -20.35
C THR A 118 -3.66 7.20 -20.38
N GLU A 119 -4.29 7.11 -21.56
CA GLU A 119 -5.74 7.38 -21.69
C GLU A 119 -6.58 6.46 -20.80
N GLU A 120 -6.12 5.24 -20.56
CA GLU A 120 -6.78 4.29 -19.66
C GLU A 120 -6.66 4.73 -18.21
N PHE A 121 -5.50 5.25 -17.80
CA PHE A 121 -5.28 5.72 -16.43
C PHE A 121 -6.09 6.99 -16.13
N ASP A 122 -6.18 7.92 -17.09
CA ASP A 122 -6.92 9.17 -16.94
C ASP A 122 -8.45 8.98 -16.78
N ARG A 123 -8.96 7.76 -16.98
CA ARG A 123 -10.39 7.41 -16.84
C ARG A 123 -10.73 6.71 -15.52
N VAL A 124 -9.73 6.45 -14.66
CA VAL A 124 -9.90 5.78 -13.35
C VAL A 124 -10.27 6.78 -12.27
#